data_AF-A0A956JVW1-F1
#
_entry.id   AF-A0A956JVW1-F1
#
_cell.length_a   1.000
_cell.length_b   1.000
_cell.length_c   1.000
_cell.angle_alpha   90.00
_cell.angle_beta   90.00
_cell.angle_gamma   90.00
#
_symmetry.space_group_name_H-M   'P 1'
#
loop_
_entity.id
_entity.type
_entity.pdbx_description
1 polymer ?
#
loop_
_entity_poly.entity_id
_entity_poly.type
_entity_poly.pdbx_seq_one_letter_code
_entity_poly.pdbx_strand_id
1 'polypeptide(L)'
;MRMLSPRELADALGVSESSLKRWVDAGRIRAARTEGGHRRIRLSEAVRFIRDSGTPIVRPELLDMPELAAAEREAGDDAFLRYLVEGDARAARG
;
A
#
# COMPACT_ATOMS: atom_id res chain seq x y z
N MET A 1 -10.43 16.97 -1.37
CA MET A 1 -10.66 15.51 -1.22
C MET A 1 -9.86 14.79 -2.31
N ARG A 2 -8.79 14.07 -1.95
CA ARG A 2 -7.92 13.42 -2.95
C ARG A 2 -8.60 12.20 -3.56
N MET A 3 -8.55 12.11 -4.88
CA MET A 3 -9.11 11.03 -5.68
C MET A 3 -7.98 10.35 -6.46
N LEU A 4 -7.94 9.02 -6.37
CA LEU A 4 -7.01 8.16 -7.07
C LEU A 4 -7.73 7.47 -8.23
N SER A 5 -7.06 7.29 -9.34
CA SER A 5 -7.45 6.34 -10.37
C SER A 5 -7.17 4.91 -9.91
N PRO A 6 -7.80 3.89 -10.53
CA PRO A 6 -7.45 2.50 -10.28
C PRO A 6 -5.99 2.20 -10.59
N ARG A 7 -5.38 2.89 -11.55
CA ARG A 7 -3.98 2.69 -11.88
C ARG A 7 -3.06 3.18 -10.76
N GLU A 8 -3.28 4.40 -10.27
CA GLU A 8 -2.49 4.98 -9.18
C GLU A 8 -2.53 4.11 -7.92
N LEU A 9 -3.71 3.62 -7.52
CA LEU A 9 -3.81 2.74 -6.36
C LEU A 9 -3.20 1.35 -6.62
N ALA A 10 -3.35 0.80 -7.83
CA ALA A 10 -2.70 -0.47 -8.17
C ALA A 10 -1.17 -0.34 -8.10
N ASP A 11 -0.65 0.77 -8.63
CA ASP A 11 0.76 1.11 -8.60
C ASP A 11 1.29 1.26 -7.16
N ALA A 12 0.54 1.92 -6.28
CA ALA A 12 0.89 2.08 -4.87
C ALA A 12 0.92 0.74 -4.08
N LEU A 13 0.05 -0.21 -4.44
CA LEU A 13 -0.07 -1.52 -3.79
C LEU A 13 0.79 -2.62 -4.44
N GLY A 14 1.42 -2.33 -5.59
CA GLY A 14 2.22 -3.32 -6.32
C GLY A 14 1.38 -4.44 -6.93
N VAL A 15 0.10 -4.17 -7.21
CA VAL A 15 -0.82 -5.14 -7.82
C VAL A 15 -1.14 -4.73 -9.26
N SER A 16 -1.64 -5.67 -10.06
CA SER A 16 -2.06 -5.32 -11.42
C SER A 16 -3.28 -4.40 -11.41
N GLU A 17 -3.35 -3.47 -12.37
CA GLU A 17 -4.52 -2.61 -12.56
C GLU A 17 -5.80 -3.45 -12.78
N SER A 18 -5.68 -4.61 -13.45
CA SER A 18 -6.79 -5.55 -13.64
C SER A 18 -7.30 -6.13 -12.33
N SER A 19 -6.42 -6.47 -11.38
CA SER A 19 -6.81 -6.96 -10.05
C SER A 19 -7.55 -5.88 -9.27
N LEU A 20 -7.05 -4.65 -9.31
CA LEU A 20 -7.69 -3.54 -8.63
C LEU A 20 -9.07 -3.22 -9.23
N LYS A 21 -9.20 -3.23 -10.56
CA LYS A 21 -10.50 -3.08 -11.24
C LYS A 21 -11.49 -4.16 -10.80
N ARG A 22 -11.06 -5.43 -10.72
CA ARG A 22 -11.90 -6.53 -10.20
C ARG A 22 -12.35 -6.30 -8.77
N TRP A 23 -11.50 -5.77 -7.89
CA TRP A 23 -11.89 -5.46 -6.52
C TRP A 23 -12.90 -4.32 -6.43
N VAL A 24 -12.76 -3.30 -7.29
CA VAL A 24 -13.77 -2.24 -7.41
C VAL A 24 -15.09 -2.79 -7.92
N ASP A 25 -15.05 -3.62 -8.97
CA ASP A 25 -16.26 -4.21 -9.56
C ASP A 25 -16.95 -5.21 -8.63
N ALA A 26 -16.18 -5.91 -7.79
CA ALA A 26 -16.69 -6.74 -6.70
C ALA A 26 -17.17 -5.94 -5.47
N GLY A 27 -17.09 -4.61 -5.49
CA GLY A 27 -17.52 -3.75 -4.39
C GLY A 27 -16.60 -3.73 -3.17
N ARG A 28 -15.43 -4.39 -3.22
CA ARG A 28 -14.44 -4.40 -2.12
C ARG A 28 -13.80 -3.03 -1.90
N ILE A 29 -13.67 -2.25 -2.98
CA ILE A 29 -13.18 -0.87 -2.95
C ILE A 29 -14.26 0.01 -3.56
N ARG A 30 -14.79 0.95 -2.78
CA ARG A 30 -15.79 1.89 -3.30
C ARG A 30 -15.14 2.92 -4.22
N ALA A 31 -15.71 3.10 -5.41
CA ALA A 31 -15.27 4.11 -6.36
C ALA A 31 -16.47 4.92 -6.87
N ALA A 32 -16.27 6.24 -6.99
CA ALA A 32 -17.15 7.08 -7.79
C ALA A 32 -16.83 6.87 -9.28
N ARG A 33 -17.77 7.23 -10.15
CA ARG A 33 -17.52 7.32 -11.60
C ARG A 33 -17.70 8.77 -12.04
N THR A 34 -16.82 9.24 -12.92
CA THR A 34 -17.02 10.51 -13.62
C THR A 34 -18.09 10.35 -14.70
N GLU A 35 -18.58 11.45 -15.27
CA GLU A 35 -19.53 11.43 -16.41
C GLU A 35 -18.98 10.63 -17.60
N GLY A 36 -17.66 10.66 -17.83
CA GLY A 36 -16.97 9.84 -18.84
C GLY A 36 -16.72 8.37 -18.45
N GLY A 37 -17.25 7.90 -17.31
CA GLY A 37 -17.16 6.49 -16.90
C GLY A 37 -15.87 6.06 -16.20
N HIS A 38 -14.91 6.97 -16.00
CA HIS A 38 -13.67 6.65 -15.30
C HIS A 38 -13.92 6.48 -13.80
N ARG A 39 -13.40 5.39 -13.23
CA ARG A 39 -13.45 5.11 -11.79
C ARG A 39 -12.53 6.08 -11.03
N ARG A 40 -12.99 6.59 -9.90
CA ARG A 40 -12.25 7.47 -8.98
C ARG A 40 -12.43 6.99 -7.54
N ILE A 41 -11.34 6.64 -6.88
CA ILE A 41 -11.28 6.07 -5.54
C ILE A 41 -10.89 7.18 -4.57
N ARG A 42 -11.65 7.37 -3.50
CA ARG A 42 -11.27 8.35 -2.46
C ARG A 42 -10.04 7.84 -1.72
N LEU A 43 -9.10 8.72 -1.39
CA LEU A 43 -7.92 8.35 -0.60
C LEU A 43 -8.31 7.68 0.73
N SER A 44 -9.35 8.18 1.42
CA SER A 44 -9.86 7.58 2.65
C SER A 44 -10.40 6.16 2.46
N GLU A 45 -10.98 5.86 1.31
CA GLU A 45 -11.45 4.52 0.97
C GLU A 45 -10.28 3.59 0.62
N ALA A 46 -9.25 4.10 -0.06
CA ALA A 46 -8.01 3.34 -0.29
C ALA A 46 -7.35 2.96 1.05
N VAL A 47 -7.23 3.90 1.99
CA VAL A 47 -6.70 3.63 3.35
C VAL A 47 -7.56 2.61 4.09
N ARG A 48 -8.89 2.76 4.04
CA ARG A 48 -9.80 1.77 4.63
C ARG A 48 -9.54 0.38 4.07
N PHE A 49 -9.45 0.26 2.75
CA PHE A 49 -9.19 -1.00 2.08
C PHE A 49 -7.85 -1.61 2.51
N ILE A 50 -6.77 -0.83 2.49
CA ILE A 50 -5.42 -1.29 2.88
C ILE A 50 -5.41 -1.84 4.30
N ARG A 51 -6.05 -1.13 5.25
CA ARG A 51 -6.16 -1.56 6.65
C ARG A 51 -6.96 -2.85 6.80
N ASP A 52 -8.02 -3.02 6.01
CA ASP A 52 -8.92 -4.18 6.05
C ASP A 52 -8.32 -5.41 5.34
N SER A 53 -7.59 -5.20 4.25
CA SER A 53 -7.01 -6.27 3.44
C SER A 53 -5.61 -6.70 3.87
N GLY A 54 -4.92 -5.90 4.70
CA GLY A 54 -3.51 -6.12 5.05
C GLY A 54 -2.57 -6.08 3.85
N THR A 55 -2.98 -5.43 2.75
CA THR A 55 -2.18 -5.39 1.53
C THR A 55 -0.96 -4.50 1.73
N PRO A 56 0.26 -4.98 1.40
CA PRO A 56 1.46 -4.17 1.53
C PRO A 56 1.39 -2.94 0.61
N ILE A 57 1.93 -1.82 1.09
CA ILE A 57 2.14 -0.62 0.29
C ILE A 57 3.58 -0.69 -0.21
N VAL A 58 3.78 -0.67 -1.53
CA VAL A 58 5.13 -0.75 -2.12
C VAL A 58 5.66 0.61 -2.55
N ARG A 59 4.76 1.58 -2.76
CA ARG A 59 5.05 2.95 -3.19
C ARG A 59 4.17 3.95 -2.42
N PRO A 60 4.44 4.19 -1.13
CA PRO A 60 3.61 5.08 -0.29
C PRO A 60 3.56 6.53 -0.80
N GLU A 61 4.58 6.97 -1.53
CA GLU A 61 4.66 8.29 -2.16
C GLU A 61 3.54 8.53 -3.19
N LEU A 62 3.03 7.49 -3.85
CA LEU A 62 1.93 7.60 -4.82
C LEU A 62 0.57 7.84 -4.17
N LEU A 63 0.48 7.67 -2.85
CA LEU A 63 -0.74 7.96 -2.08
C LEU A 63 -0.75 9.38 -1.50
N ASP A 64 0.29 10.19 -1.78
CA ASP A 64 0.51 11.50 -1.15
C ASP A 64 0.41 11.40 0.38
N MET A 65 0.95 10.31 0.95
CA MET A 65 0.98 10.03 2.39
C MET A 65 2.38 10.34 2.94
N PRO A 66 2.69 11.61 3.26
CA PRO A 66 4.00 11.96 3.82
C PRO A 66 4.26 11.24 5.15
N GLU A 67 3.22 10.95 5.93
CA GLU A 67 3.31 10.24 7.21
C GLU A 67 3.72 8.76 7.07
N LEU A 68 3.33 8.08 5.98
CA LEU A 68 3.76 6.69 5.72
C LEU A 68 5.21 6.62 5.24
N ALA A 69 5.61 7.55 4.37
CA ALA A 69 7.01 7.67 3.94
C ALA A 69 7.94 8.08 5.11
N ALA A 70 7.44 8.87 6.06
CA ALA A 70 8.16 9.18 7.29
C ALA A 70 8.25 7.94 8.22
N ALA A 71 7.17 7.17 8.37
CA ALA A 71 7.15 5.97 9.20
C ALA A 71 8.08 4.85 8.68
N GLU A 72 8.22 4.68 7.36
CA GLU A 72 9.22 3.75 6.80
C GLU A 72 10.66 4.22 7.02
N ARG A 73 10.92 5.53 6.99
CA ARG A 73 12.24 6.09 7.32
C ARG A 73 12.57 5.96 8.80
N GLU A 74 11.60 6.16 9.69
CA GLU A 74 11.78 5.90 11.12
C GLU A 74 11.92 4.40 11.44
N ALA A 75 11.16 3.53 10.77
CA ALA A 75 11.27 2.07 10.96
C ALA A 75 12.55 1.48 10.37
N GLY A 76 13.08 2.10 9.31
CA GLY A 76 14.28 1.67 8.60
C GLY A 76 15.60 2.04 9.27
N ASP A 77 15.61 2.95 10.26
CA ASP A 77 16.87 3.57 10.68
C ASP A 77 17.59 2.95 11.89
N ASP A 78 17.00 2.07 12.73
CA ASP A 78 17.81 1.58 13.89
C ASP A 78 17.51 0.20 14.50
N ALA A 79 16.34 -0.41 14.29
CA ALA A 79 15.99 -1.65 15.00
C ALA A 79 16.18 -2.92 14.15
N PHE A 80 15.66 -2.93 12.91
CA PHE A 80 15.56 -4.16 12.11
C PHE A 80 16.91 -4.63 11.54
N LEU A 81 17.76 -3.69 11.09
CA LEU A 81 19.10 -4.01 10.61
C LEU A 81 20.05 -4.48 11.72
N ARG A 82 19.88 -3.99 12.96
CA ARG A 82 20.67 -4.43 14.11
C ARG A 82 20.45 -5.91 14.43
N TYR A 83 19.20 -6.38 14.34
CA TYR A 83 18.87 -7.80 14.51
C TYR A 83 19.39 -8.70 13.37
N LEU A 84 19.54 -8.18 12.15
CA LEU A 84 20.12 -8.93 11.02
C LEU A 84 21.66 -8.97 11.06
N VAL A 85 22.29 -7.91 11.60
CA VAL A 85 23.75 -7.80 11.72
C VAL A 85 24.29 -8.45 13.00
N GLU A 86 23.43 -8.74 13.99
CA GLU A 86 23.81 -9.54 15.17
C GLU A 86 24.12 -11.02 14.89
N GLY A 87 24.01 -11.48 13.64
CA GLY A 87 24.92 -12.50 13.14
C GLY A 87 24.98 -13.84 13.87
N ASP A 88 23.95 -14.25 14.63
CA ASP A 88 23.95 -15.57 15.27
C ASP A 88 23.37 -16.66 14.35
N ALA A 89 23.98 -16.77 13.18
CA ALA A 89 23.89 -17.94 12.33
C ALA A 89 24.87 -19.04 12.78
N ARG A 90 25.28 -19.08 14.06
CA ARG A 90 26.30 -20.02 14.56
C ARG A 90 26.05 -20.55 15.97
N ALA A 91 24.84 -21.03 16.24
CA ALA A 91 24.62 -22.09 17.23
C ALA A 91 23.75 -23.23 16.67
N ALA A 92 23.99 -23.61 15.42
CA ALA A 92 23.63 -24.92 14.89
C ALA A 92 24.86 -25.84 14.90
N ARG A 93 25.16 -26.45 16.05
CA ARG A 93 25.70 -27.82 16.22
C ARG A 93 26.08 -28.08 17.69
N GLY A 94 25.39 -29.06 18.29
CA GLY A 94 25.62 -29.58 19.64
C GLY A 94 24.36 -30.24 20.15
#